data_AF-A0A2M7VIP8-F1
#
_entry.id   AF-A0A2M7VIP8-F1
#
_cell.length_a   1.000
_cell.length_b   1.000
_cell.length_c   1.000
_cell.angle_alpha   90.00
_cell.angle_beta   90.00
_cell.angle_gamma   90.00
#
_symmetry.space_group_name_H-M   'P 1'
#
loop_
_entity.id
_entity.type
_entity.pdbx_description
1 polymer ?
#
loop_
_entity_poly.entity_id
_entity_poly.type
_entity_poly.pdbx_seq_one_letter_code
_entity_poly.pdbx_strand_id
1 'polypeptide(L)'
;MGEIYLFGAHIFSQYLLYFGLNEKKIIKILDNSKIKRGKRLYGSSLFVENPKYIKSKPNVAVILRAGAYTDEITAQLLSINKKVYII
;
A
#
# COMPACT_ATOMS: atom_id res chain seq x y z
N MET A 1 -9.75 5.75 14.78
CA MET A 1 -8.46 5.13 14.36
C MET A 1 -8.45 5.05 12.83
N GLY A 2 -7.33 5.38 12.19
CA GLY A 2 -7.19 5.37 10.72
C GLY A 2 -6.65 4.04 10.20
N GLU A 3 -6.95 3.72 8.94
CA GLU A 3 -6.48 2.52 8.27
C GLU A 3 -5.13 2.78 7.58
N ILE A 4 -4.16 1.86 7.75
CA ILE A 4 -2.83 2.00 7.16
C ILE A 4 -2.61 0.92 6.10
N TYR A 5 -2.04 1.32 4.97
CA TYR A 5 -1.68 0.46 3.85
C TYR A 5 -0.21 0.66 3.48
N LEU A 6 0.37 -0.34 2.83
CA LEU A 6 1.71 -0.25 2.25
C LEU A 6 1.60 -0.41 0.74
N PHE A 7 2.16 0.52 -0.03
CA PHE A 7 2.12 0.46 -1.49
C PHE A 7 3.31 -0.32 -2.06
N GLY A 8 3.01 -1.23 -2.99
CA GLY A 8 3.96 -2.04 -3.74
C GLY A 8 4.08 -3.46 -3.19
N ALA A 9 3.65 -4.45 -3.95
CA ALA A 9 3.93 -5.87 -3.69
C ALA A 9 5.28 -6.24 -4.32
N HIS A 10 6.34 -5.61 -3.81
CA HIS A 10 7.72 -5.72 -4.30
C HIS A 10 8.71 -5.89 -3.14
N ILE A 11 9.97 -6.12 -3.50
CA ILE A 11 11.07 -6.33 -2.55
C ILE A 11 11.22 -5.19 -1.54
N PHE A 12 10.92 -3.93 -1.90
CA PHE A 12 10.96 -2.80 -0.97
C PHE A 12 10.01 -2.98 0.22
N SER A 13 8.79 -3.45 -0.02
CA SER A 13 7.84 -3.73 1.05
C SER A 13 8.29 -4.88 1.93
N GLN A 14 8.92 -5.90 1.35
CA GLN A 14 9.51 -6.99 2.13
C GLN A 14 10.65 -6.48 3.01
N TYR A 15 11.53 -5.62 2.48
CA TYR A 15 12.58 -4.98 3.27
C TYR A 15 12.02 -4.15 4.41
N LEU A 16 11.02 -3.30 4.16
CA LEU A 16 10.43 -2.48 5.21
C LEU A 16 9.86 -3.34 6.35
N LEU A 17 9.13 -4.41 6.02
CA LEU A 17 8.59 -5.35 7.01
C LEU A 17 9.71 -6.06 7.76
N TYR A 18 10.73 -6.55 7.04
CA TYR A 18 11.90 -7.21 7.64
C TYR A 18 12.67 -6.29 8.60
N PHE A 19 12.81 -5.01 8.27
CA PHE A 19 13.49 -4.01 9.11
C PHE A 19 12.62 -3.41 10.23
N GLY A 20 11.45 -4.00 10.49
CA GLY A 20 10.65 -3.68 11.68
C GLY A 20 9.43 -2.80 11.44
N LEU A 21 9.03 -2.55 10.18
CA LEU A 21 7.71 -1.98 9.92
C LEU A 21 6.64 -2.95 10.45
N ASN A 22 5.82 -2.46 11.39
CA ASN A 22 4.90 -3.32 12.12
C ASN A 22 3.74 -3.80 11.23
N GLU A 23 3.85 -5.04 10.74
CA GLU A 23 2.87 -5.71 9.89
C GLU A 23 1.44 -5.67 10.48
N LYS A 24 1.30 -5.81 11.81
CA LYS A 24 -0.02 -5.86 12.47
C LYS A 24 -0.81 -4.54 12.35
N LYS A 25 -0.14 -3.44 12.01
CA LYS A 25 -0.78 -2.14 11.78
C LYS A 25 -1.19 -1.93 10.33
N ILE A 26 -0.74 -2.78 9.41
CA ILE A 26 -1.00 -2.66 7.98
C ILE A 26 -2.16 -3.57 7.61
N ILE A 27 -3.17 -3.01 6.94
CA ILE A 27 -4.37 -3.76 6.56
C ILE A 27 -4.09 -4.63 5.34
N LYS A 28 -3.52 -4.05 4.28
CA LYS A 28 -3.20 -4.72 3.01
C LYS A 28 -2.03 -4.05 2.28
N ILE A 29 -1.45 -4.78 1.34
CA ILE A 29 -0.56 -4.20 0.31
C ILE A 29 -1.41 -3.67 -0.84
N LEU A 30 -1.14 -2.46 -1.32
CA LEU A 30 -1.74 -1.92 -2.54
C LEU A 30 -0.77 -2.08 -3.71
N ASP A 31 -1.20 -2.67 -4.83
CA ASP A 31 -0.36 -2.83 -6.04
C ASP A 31 -1.23 -2.79 -7.31
N ASN A 32 -0.70 -2.19 -8.38
CA ASN A 32 -1.39 -2.06 -9.66
C ASN A 32 -1.49 -3.39 -10.43
N SER A 33 -0.65 -4.38 -10.13
CA SER A 33 -0.60 -5.67 -10.80
C SER A 33 -1.85 -6.50 -10.53
N LYS A 34 -2.62 -6.79 -11.59
CA LYS A 34 -3.78 -7.68 -11.52
C LYS A 34 -3.42 -9.11 -11.11
N ILE A 35 -2.25 -9.60 -11.52
CA ILE A 35 -1.80 -10.99 -11.27
C ILE A 35 -1.40 -11.21 -9.80
N LYS A 36 -1.01 -10.13 -9.10
CA LYS A 36 -0.68 -10.18 -7.67
C LYS A 36 -1.90 -10.08 -6.77
N ARG A 37 -3.03 -9.54 -7.26
CA ARG A 37 -4.26 -9.36 -6.47
C ARG A 37 -4.74 -10.67 -5.85
N GLY A 38 -5.15 -10.61 -4.59
CA GLY A 38 -5.65 -11.77 -3.84
C GLY A 38 -4.55 -12.74 -3.39
N LYS A 39 -3.29 -12.51 -3.80
CA LYS A 39 -2.13 -13.26 -3.29
C LYS A 39 -1.54 -12.54 -2.08
N ARG A 40 -0.76 -13.29 -1.29
CA ARG A 40 0.03 -12.72 -0.20
C ARG A 40 1.34 -12.15 -0.74
N LEU A 41 1.81 -11.05 -0.14
CA LEU A 41 3.18 -10.63 -0.31
C LEU A 41 4.09 -11.70 0.34
N TYR A 42 5.07 -12.18 -0.42
CA TYR A 42 6.01 -13.18 0.09
C TYR A 42 6.70 -12.69 1.37
N GLY A 43 6.80 -13.57 2.37
CA GLY A 43 7.37 -13.23 3.67
C GLY A 43 6.45 -12.48 4.62
N SER A 44 5.16 -12.26 4.28
CA SER A 44 4.19 -11.62 5.19
C SER A 44 2.79 -12.27 5.10
N SER A 45 1.91 -11.93 6.05
CA SER A 45 0.48 -12.30 6.04
C SER A 45 -0.39 -11.34 5.24
N LEU A 46 0.18 -10.26 4.71
CA LEU A 46 -0.56 -9.21 4.02
C LEU A 46 -0.98 -9.62 2.60
N PHE A 47 -2.27 -9.50 2.33
CA PHE A 47 -2.82 -9.69 0.99
C PHE A 47 -2.64 -8.45 0.12
N VAL A 48 -2.45 -8.68 -1.18
CA VAL A 48 -2.33 -7.63 -2.19
C VAL A 48 -3.70 -7.29 -2.76
N GLU A 49 -4.00 -6.00 -2.81
CA GLU A 49 -5.21 -5.44 -3.40
C GLU A 49 -4.93 -4.32 -4.39
N ASN A 50 -5.93 -3.98 -5.20
CA ASN A 50 -5.84 -2.84 -6.09
C ASN A 50 -5.92 -1.50 -5.32
N PRO A 51 -5.24 -0.42 -5.78
CA PRO A 51 -5.33 0.88 -5.12
C PRO A 51 -6.75 1.43 -5.02
N LYS A 52 -7.68 1.04 -5.90
CA LYS A 52 -9.10 1.43 -5.79
C LYS A 52 -9.78 0.96 -4.50
N TYR A 53 -9.18 0.03 -3.76
CA TYR A 53 -9.67 -0.47 -2.46
C TYR A 53 -9.86 0.65 -1.43
N ILE A 54 -9.13 1.77 -1.54
CA ILE A 54 -9.21 2.89 -0.59
C ILE A 54 -10.20 4.00 -1.00
N LYS A 55 -10.87 3.90 -2.15
CA LYS A 55 -11.64 5.00 -2.78
C LYS A 55 -12.63 5.70 -1.85
N SER A 56 -13.38 4.94 -1.06
CA SER A 56 -14.48 5.46 -0.22
C SER A 56 -14.15 5.48 1.27
N LYS A 57 -12.88 5.33 1.63
CA LYS A 57 -12.45 5.18 3.02
C LYS A 57 -12.09 6.54 3.62
N PRO A 58 -12.65 6.91 4.79
CA PRO A 58 -12.58 8.28 5.28
C PRO A 58 -11.25 8.67 5.92
N ASN A 59 -10.51 7.71 6.49
CA ASN A 59 -9.27 7.95 7.23
C ASN A 59 -8.24 6.88 6.83
N VAL A 60 -7.45 7.19 5.81
CA VAL A 60 -6.49 6.26 5.21
C VAL A 60 -5.11 6.89 5.16
N ALA A 61 -4.10 6.13 5.59
CA ALA A 61 -2.70 6.41 5.31
C ALA A 61 -2.11 5.33 4.39
N VAL A 62 -1.29 5.75 3.43
CA VAL A 62 -0.54 4.85 2.55
C VAL A 62 0.94 5.16 2.68
N ILE A 63 1.72 4.16 3.12
CA ILE A 63 3.18 4.21 3.12
C ILE A 63 3.65 3.96 1.69
N LEU A 64 4.36 4.91 1.10
CA LEU A 64 4.79 4.86 -0.30
C LEU A 64 6.32 4.97 -0.41
N ARG A 65 6.96 3.87 -0.80
CA ARG A 65 8.37 3.84 -1.18
C ARG A 65 8.54 3.19 -2.54
N ALA A 66 8.43 4.00 -3.59
CA ALA A 66 8.46 3.54 -4.99
C ALA A 66 9.59 4.15 -5.83
N GLY A 67 10.55 4.85 -5.21
CA GLY A 67 11.70 5.45 -5.90
C GLY A 67 11.24 6.39 -7.01
N ALA A 68 11.67 6.13 -8.25
CA ALA A 68 11.34 6.94 -9.43
C ALA A 68 9.82 7.07 -9.72
N TYR A 69 9.00 6.13 -9.24
CA TYR A 69 7.55 6.15 -9.48
C TYR A 69 6.74 6.86 -8.39
N THR A 70 7.40 7.50 -7.41
CA THR A 70 6.74 8.09 -6.24
C THR A 70 5.71 9.17 -6.63
N ASP A 71 6.05 10.06 -7.57
CA ASP A 71 5.16 11.15 -7.98
C ASP A 71 3.93 10.64 -8.73
N GLU A 72 4.13 9.71 -9.67
CA GLU A 72 3.04 9.08 -10.44
C GLU A 72 2.06 8.35 -9.51
N ILE A 73 2.58 7.56 -8.57
CA ILE A 73 1.74 6.79 -7.64
C ILE A 73 1.04 7.72 -6.64
N THR A 74 1.70 8.80 -6.21
CA THR A 74 1.09 9.81 -5.35
C THR A 74 -0.11 10.45 -6.04
N ALA A 75 0.07 10.90 -7.29
CA ALA A 75 -1.02 11.44 -8.10
C ALA A 75 -2.15 10.43 -8.29
N GLN A 76 -1.81 9.15 -8.53
CA GLN A 76 -2.79 8.07 -8.64
C GLN A 76 -3.61 7.92 -7.35
N LEU A 77 -2.97 7.82 -6.19
CA LEU A 77 -3.63 7.63 -4.90
C LEU A 77 -4.55 8.80 -4.55
N LEU A 78 -4.10 10.04 -4.78
CA LEU A 78 -4.90 11.26 -4.58
C LEU A 78 -6.11 11.33 -5.54
N SER A 79 -5.96 10.85 -6.77
CA SER A 79 -7.08 10.76 -7.73
C SER A 79 -8.14 9.75 -7.29
N ILE A 80 -7.73 8.68 -6.58
CA ILE A 80 -8.61 7.62 -6.08
C ILE A 80 -9.30 8.07 -4.79
N ASN A 81 -8.54 8.63 -3.85
CA ASN A 81 -9.04 9.12 -2.58
C ASN A 81 -8.37 10.45 -2.24
N LYS A 82 -9.11 11.55 -2.38
CA LYS A 82 -8.62 12.91 -2.11
C LYS A 82 -8.22 13.16 -0.65
N LYS A 83 -8.60 12.29 0.28
CA LYS A 83 -8.33 12.38 1.72
C LYS A 83 -7.21 11.45 2.17
N VAL A 84 -6.58 10.71 1.25
CA VAL A 84 -5.48 9.82 1.59
C VAL A 84 -4.29 10.62 2.11
N TYR A 85 -3.73 10.18 3.23
CA TYR A 85 -2.46 10.68 3.73
C TYR A 85 -1.34 9.79 3.20
N ILE A 86 -0.29 10.37 2.63
CA ILE A 86 0.83 9.62 2.03
C ILE A 86 2.07 9.84 2.90
N ILE A 87 2.73 8.75 3.27
CA ILE A 87 3.93 8.69 4.13
C ILE A 87 5.15 8.27 3.32
#